data_AF-A0A968WK42-F1
#
_entry.id   AF-A0A968WK42-F1
#
_cell.length_a   1.000
_cell.length_b   1.000
_cell.length_c   1.000
_cell.angle_alpha   90.00
_cell.angle_beta   90.00
_cell.angle_gamma   90.00
#
_symmetry.space_group_name_H-M   'P 1'
#
loop_
_entity.id
_entity.type
_entity.pdbx_description
1 polymer ?
#
loop_
_entity_poly.entity_id
_entity_poly.type
_entity_poly.pdbx_seq_one_letter_code
_entity_poly.pdbx_strand_id
1 'polypeptide(L)'
;MFLAYNTTGNQFNNNITVNNTTGNGITFANNTGAAATLASGFTIQVGGTGFAAGELRLRNFTQLGPTAQNVTLTGTAIFRLGFNSTFNGTVDFRSPRVILDGATYNGTTYIEKTGVTNDDSNGNNVFNGPTTLANSGSGYLRSAVSTLDTFNGDLSLINTGSATIRMGDVVTGTVFNGNVQVTCTNGGGIWFGDNPPANATLAAGRTITVGAGGFTTGELRMNRFIQLGGTAQALTLTGDALLTLGPAASFGGNVTMVAPRLRLDGATYAGTGYFEKTGAVNDAGTGNNTFGGATQLVNTGSGYLMSASGGPDVFNGDLTVTNSSSSLIYLAHSVAGTQFNGNIALNTTSGNGIYISDNAAGSATLAAGRTIAIGGVGWNSGDLHIRRFTQTGGTPQTVIIPPRRRHQFSLSDPVQRSMGT
;
A
#
# COMPACT_ATOMS: atom_id res chain seq x y z
N MET A 1 15.67 -37.01 0.05
CA MET A 1 14.84 -38.23 0.00
C MET A 1 13.64 -37.97 -0.90
N PHE A 2 13.27 -38.93 -1.76
CA PHE A 2 12.08 -38.85 -2.60
C PHE A 2 11.03 -39.87 -2.15
N LEU A 3 9.78 -39.44 -1.97
CA LEU A 3 8.64 -40.30 -1.63
C LEU A 3 7.58 -40.20 -2.73
N ALA A 4 6.87 -41.31 -2.98
CA ALA A 4 5.81 -41.37 -4.00
C ALA A 4 6.28 -40.85 -5.38
N TYR A 5 7.54 -41.12 -5.75
CA TYR A 5 8.27 -40.31 -6.75
C TYR A 5 7.72 -40.38 -8.18
N ASN A 6 7.23 -41.55 -8.63
CA ASN A 6 6.94 -41.83 -10.05
C ASN A 6 5.54 -42.38 -10.35
N THR A 7 4.71 -42.66 -9.34
CA THR A 7 3.44 -43.37 -9.53
C THR A 7 2.27 -42.60 -8.94
N THR A 8 1.08 -42.82 -9.49
CA THR A 8 -0.19 -42.37 -8.90
C THR A 8 -0.60 -43.30 -7.75
N GLY A 9 -1.57 -42.85 -6.95
CA GLY A 9 -2.23 -43.70 -5.96
C GLY A 9 -1.43 -43.96 -4.68
N ASN A 10 -0.31 -43.27 -4.45
CA ASN A 10 0.41 -43.39 -3.18
C ASN A 10 -0.44 -42.77 -2.06
N GLN A 11 -0.68 -43.55 -1.01
CA GLN A 11 -1.51 -43.14 0.13
C GLN A 11 -0.70 -43.16 1.43
N PHE A 12 -0.81 -42.08 2.20
CA PHE A 12 -0.32 -41.97 3.56
C PHE A 12 -1.54 -42.06 4.49
N ASN A 13 -1.75 -43.25 5.06
CA ASN A 13 -2.90 -43.59 5.89
C ASN A 13 -2.62 -43.46 7.39
N ASN A 14 -1.63 -42.64 7.75
CA ASN A 14 -1.23 -42.28 9.11
C ASN A 14 -0.54 -40.91 9.08
N ASN A 15 -0.24 -40.36 10.26
CA ASN A 15 0.55 -39.13 10.38
C ASN A 15 1.92 -39.29 9.68
N ILE A 16 2.35 -38.23 8.99
CA ILE A 16 3.67 -38.13 8.38
C ILE A 16 4.55 -37.30 9.32
N THR A 17 5.66 -37.87 9.79
CA THR A 17 6.68 -37.13 10.53
C THR A 17 7.90 -36.90 9.64
N VAL A 18 8.29 -35.63 9.44
CA VAL A 18 9.46 -35.23 8.65
C VAL A 18 10.54 -34.63 9.54
N ASN A 19 11.80 -34.97 9.27
CA ASN A 19 12.95 -34.35 9.90
C ASN A 19 14.05 -34.19 8.85
N ASN A 20 14.73 -33.05 8.85
CA ASN A 20 15.91 -32.84 8.01
C ASN A 20 16.78 -31.72 8.57
N THR A 21 17.88 -32.07 9.22
CA THR A 21 18.83 -31.11 9.81
C THR A 21 20.02 -30.81 8.89
N THR A 22 20.24 -31.61 7.85
CA THR A 22 21.32 -31.45 6.86
C THR A 22 20.88 -31.97 5.47
N GLY A 23 21.59 -31.60 4.41
CA GLY A 23 21.38 -32.15 3.06
C GLY A 23 20.19 -31.55 2.31
N ASN A 24 19.74 -32.24 1.25
CA ASN A 24 18.83 -31.66 0.24
C ASN A 24 17.35 -31.63 0.61
N GLY A 25 16.92 -32.34 1.66
CA GLY A 25 15.53 -32.35 2.12
C GLY A 25 14.69 -33.56 1.68
N ILE A 26 13.37 -33.38 1.70
CA ILE A 26 12.36 -34.41 1.51
C ILE A 26 11.34 -33.94 0.48
N THR A 27 11.19 -34.69 -0.61
CA THR A 27 10.28 -34.36 -1.70
C THR A 27 9.24 -35.44 -1.90
N PHE A 28 7.97 -35.04 -1.99
CA PHE A 28 6.83 -35.90 -2.29
C PHE A 28 6.40 -35.71 -3.76
N ALA A 29 6.15 -36.82 -4.45
CA ALA A 29 5.56 -36.91 -5.79
C ALA A 29 6.11 -35.89 -6.81
N ASN A 30 7.44 -35.91 -6.98
CA ASN A 30 8.18 -34.90 -7.75
C ASN A 30 7.95 -34.95 -9.27
N ASN A 31 7.63 -36.12 -9.83
CA ASN A 31 7.57 -36.29 -11.29
C ASN A 31 6.17 -36.11 -11.85
N THR A 32 6.12 -35.80 -13.15
CA THR A 32 4.89 -35.69 -13.94
C THR A 32 4.13 -37.01 -13.88
N GLY A 33 2.90 -37.00 -13.37
CA GLY A 33 2.07 -38.19 -13.18
C GLY A 33 2.24 -38.88 -11.81
N ALA A 34 3.17 -38.44 -10.96
CA ALA A 34 3.20 -38.90 -9.56
C ALA A 34 2.10 -38.21 -8.75
N ALA A 35 1.48 -38.92 -7.82
CA ALA A 35 0.51 -38.34 -6.90
C ALA A 35 0.59 -38.99 -5.51
N ALA A 36 0.46 -38.16 -4.48
CA ALA A 36 0.45 -38.55 -3.08
C ALA A 36 -0.82 -38.06 -2.39
N THR A 37 -1.45 -38.90 -1.59
CA THR A 37 -2.66 -38.56 -0.83
C THR A 37 -2.45 -38.79 0.65
N LEU A 38 -2.73 -37.80 1.49
CA LEU A 38 -2.84 -37.96 2.94
C LEU A 38 -4.30 -38.25 3.28
N ALA A 39 -4.57 -39.37 3.94
CA ALA A 39 -5.93 -39.73 4.31
C ALA A 39 -6.51 -38.77 5.37
N SER A 40 -7.84 -38.71 5.43
CA SER A 40 -8.57 -37.86 6.38
C SER A 40 -8.24 -38.22 7.82
N GLY A 41 -8.13 -37.22 8.69
CA GLY A 41 -7.80 -37.40 10.10
C GLY A 41 -6.30 -37.33 10.41
N PHE A 42 -5.43 -37.28 9.40
CA PHE A 42 -3.98 -37.31 9.59
C PHE A 42 -3.28 -35.99 9.27
N THR A 43 -2.04 -35.88 9.74
CA THR A 43 -1.25 -34.65 9.73
C THR A 43 0.15 -34.85 9.19
N ILE A 44 0.74 -33.78 8.66
CA ILE A 44 2.19 -33.65 8.43
C ILE A 44 2.77 -32.88 9.60
N GLN A 45 3.82 -33.42 10.24
CA GLN A 45 4.46 -32.80 11.39
C GLN A 45 5.98 -32.84 11.26
N VAL A 46 6.64 -31.82 11.78
CA VAL A 46 8.10 -31.87 11.98
C VAL A 46 8.37 -32.64 13.27
N GLY A 47 9.24 -33.64 13.21
CA GLY A 47 9.57 -34.45 14.38
C GLY A 47 10.51 -33.75 15.37
N GLY A 48 10.86 -34.46 16.44
CA GLY A 48 11.64 -33.89 17.54
C GLY A 48 13.07 -33.45 17.20
N THR A 49 13.65 -33.92 16.08
CA THR A 49 14.98 -33.47 15.64
C THR A 49 14.93 -32.22 14.75
N GLY A 50 13.75 -31.85 14.24
CA GLY A 50 13.54 -30.63 13.49
C GLY A 50 13.76 -30.75 11.98
N PHE A 51 13.42 -29.67 11.27
CA PHE A 51 13.65 -29.49 9.85
C PHE A 51 14.30 -28.12 9.62
N ALA A 52 15.63 -28.10 9.63
CA ALA A 52 16.45 -26.89 9.67
C ALA A 52 17.23 -26.60 8.38
N ALA A 53 17.28 -27.56 7.43
CA ALA A 53 18.00 -27.43 6.17
C ALA A 53 17.28 -28.20 5.04
N GLY A 54 17.63 -27.91 3.78
CA GLY A 54 17.06 -28.57 2.61
C GLY A 54 15.63 -28.14 2.28
N GLU A 55 15.02 -28.79 1.28
CA GLU A 55 13.66 -28.48 0.83
C GLU A 55 12.66 -29.54 1.33
N LEU A 56 11.60 -29.11 2.03
CA LEU A 56 10.36 -29.88 2.12
C LEU A 56 9.48 -29.49 0.94
N ARG A 57 9.28 -30.43 0.00
CA ARG A 57 8.46 -30.20 -1.19
C ARG A 57 7.25 -31.10 -1.20
N LEU A 58 6.07 -30.50 -1.20
CA LEU A 58 4.79 -31.17 -1.38
C LEU A 58 4.28 -30.86 -2.79
N ARG A 59 4.62 -31.73 -3.74
CA ARG A 59 4.14 -31.67 -5.12
C ARG A 59 3.09 -32.75 -5.35
N ASN A 60 2.08 -32.46 -6.19
CA ASN A 60 0.97 -33.37 -6.52
C ASN A 60 0.38 -34.04 -5.26
N PHE A 61 0.28 -33.27 -4.17
CA PHE A 61 -0.05 -33.77 -2.85
C PHE A 61 -1.47 -33.35 -2.47
N THR A 62 -2.34 -34.31 -2.19
CA THR A 62 -3.72 -34.07 -1.81
C THR A 62 -3.95 -34.50 -0.38
N GLN A 63 -4.31 -33.55 0.49
CA GLN A 63 -4.86 -33.87 1.79
C GLN A 63 -6.36 -34.15 1.66
N LEU A 64 -6.83 -35.32 2.09
CA LEU A 64 -8.26 -35.61 2.21
C LEU A 64 -8.82 -35.07 3.54
N GLY A 65 -10.05 -34.57 3.49
CA GLY A 65 -10.76 -34.07 4.67
C GLY A 65 -10.17 -32.78 5.28
N PRO A 66 -10.85 -32.18 6.27
CA PRO A 66 -10.54 -30.83 6.75
C PRO A 66 -9.52 -30.78 7.90
N THR A 67 -8.78 -31.85 8.18
CA THR A 67 -7.81 -31.90 9.29
C THR A 67 -6.75 -30.79 9.16
N ALA A 68 -6.58 -29.96 10.19
CA ALA A 68 -5.63 -28.86 10.15
C ALA A 68 -4.19 -29.35 9.94
N GLN A 69 -3.41 -28.64 9.12
CA GLN A 69 -2.00 -28.93 8.86
C GLN A 69 -1.12 -27.80 9.37
N ASN A 70 -0.26 -28.12 10.34
CA ASN A 70 0.63 -27.15 10.97
C ASN A 70 2.08 -27.60 10.76
N VAL A 71 2.86 -26.84 10.01
CA VAL A 71 4.25 -27.18 9.69
C VAL A 71 5.13 -25.95 9.89
N THR A 72 6.11 -26.06 10.77
CA THR A 72 7.12 -25.02 11.02
C THR A 72 8.49 -25.57 10.70
N LEU A 73 9.16 -24.97 9.71
CA LEU A 73 10.57 -25.23 9.41
C LEU A 73 11.44 -24.12 10.03
N THR A 74 12.74 -24.40 10.20
CA THR A 74 13.70 -23.48 10.82
C THR A 74 15.00 -23.40 10.02
N GLY A 75 15.97 -22.61 10.50
CA GLY A 75 17.30 -22.53 9.89
C GLY A 75 17.27 -21.94 8.48
N THR A 76 17.72 -22.72 7.50
CA THR A 76 17.77 -22.32 6.08
C THR A 76 16.81 -23.13 5.21
N ALA A 77 15.90 -23.88 5.83
CA ALA A 77 14.97 -24.76 5.14
C ALA A 77 14.03 -24.01 4.19
N ILE A 78 13.64 -24.72 3.13
CA ILE A 78 12.67 -24.27 2.13
C ILE A 78 11.40 -25.10 2.30
N PHE A 79 10.25 -24.43 2.36
CA PHE A 79 8.96 -25.07 2.18
C PHE A 79 8.43 -24.71 0.79
N ARG A 80 8.39 -25.70 -0.12
CA ARG A 80 7.81 -25.55 -1.45
C ARG A 80 6.46 -26.26 -1.52
N LEU A 81 5.41 -25.50 -1.79
CA LEU A 81 4.02 -25.97 -1.86
C LEU A 81 3.56 -25.98 -3.33
N GLY A 82 3.16 -27.15 -3.81
CA GLY A 82 2.83 -27.37 -5.22
C GLY A 82 3.99 -27.95 -6.03
N PHE A 83 3.80 -28.22 -7.32
CA PHE A 83 2.61 -27.96 -8.15
C PHE A 83 1.44 -28.90 -7.86
N ASN A 84 0.22 -28.46 -8.22
CA ASN A 84 -1.02 -29.25 -8.20
C ASN A 84 -1.28 -29.96 -6.85
N SER A 85 -1.12 -29.23 -5.75
CA SER A 85 -1.38 -29.76 -4.41
C SER A 85 -2.66 -29.16 -3.84
N THR A 86 -3.37 -29.92 -2.99
CA THR A 86 -4.63 -29.48 -2.39
C THR A 86 -4.59 -29.70 -0.88
N PHE A 87 -4.89 -28.65 -0.12
CA PHE A 87 -5.07 -28.68 1.32
C PHE A 87 -6.53 -28.37 1.64
N ASN A 88 -7.25 -29.38 2.13
CA ASN A 88 -8.68 -29.28 2.44
C ASN A 88 -8.96 -28.72 3.83
N GLY A 89 -7.98 -28.77 4.74
CA GLY A 89 -8.07 -28.21 6.08
C GLY A 89 -7.56 -26.78 6.19
N THR A 90 -7.60 -26.26 7.42
CA THR A 90 -6.85 -25.05 7.78
C THR A 90 -5.35 -25.34 7.72
N VAL A 91 -4.55 -24.38 7.26
CA VAL A 91 -3.08 -24.50 7.24
C VAL A 91 -2.41 -23.39 8.04
N ASP A 92 -1.39 -23.73 8.82
CA ASP A 92 -0.40 -22.81 9.40
C ASP A 92 1.00 -23.29 9.00
N PHE A 93 1.57 -22.64 7.99
CA PHE A 93 2.85 -22.99 7.40
C PHE A 93 3.87 -21.87 7.61
N ARG A 94 4.96 -22.18 8.30
CA ARG A 94 6.02 -21.22 8.62
C ARG A 94 7.37 -21.75 8.19
N SER A 95 8.17 -20.93 7.51
CA SER A 95 9.49 -21.37 7.04
C SER A 95 10.42 -20.19 6.79
N PRO A 96 11.75 -20.36 7.00
CA PRO A 96 12.74 -19.37 6.60
C PRO A 96 12.67 -19.02 5.13
N ARG A 97 12.31 -19.99 4.29
CA ARG A 97 12.07 -19.82 2.85
C ARG A 97 10.76 -20.48 2.46
N VAL A 98 9.88 -19.73 1.79
CA VAL A 98 8.55 -20.17 1.37
C VAL A 98 8.44 -19.98 -0.13
N ILE A 99 8.01 -21.02 -0.84
CA ILE A 99 7.78 -20.99 -2.29
C ILE A 99 6.38 -21.54 -2.58
N LEU A 100 5.52 -20.69 -3.15
CA LEU A 100 4.13 -20.99 -3.49
C LEU A 100 3.98 -21.23 -5.00
N ASP A 101 3.98 -22.49 -5.40
CA ASP A 101 4.06 -22.94 -6.79
C ASP A 101 2.83 -23.75 -7.20
N GLY A 102 1.62 -23.26 -6.92
CA GLY A 102 0.39 -23.81 -7.49
C GLY A 102 -0.29 -24.85 -6.61
N ALA A 103 -0.69 -24.43 -5.42
CA ALA A 103 -1.54 -25.19 -4.52
C ALA A 103 -2.93 -24.56 -4.37
N THR A 104 -3.93 -25.40 -4.10
CA THR A 104 -5.29 -25.00 -3.73
C THR A 104 -5.46 -25.16 -2.22
N TYR A 105 -5.86 -24.08 -1.56
CA TYR A 105 -6.14 -24.05 -0.12
C TYR A 105 -7.63 -23.82 0.09
N ASN A 106 -8.34 -24.82 0.59
CA ASN A 106 -9.80 -24.76 0.77
C ASN A 106 -10.25 -24.20 2.12
N GLY A 107 -9.40 -24.30 3.16
CA GLY A 107 -9.65 -23.74 4.47
C GLY A 107 -8.97 -22.38 4.69
N THR A 108 -9.00 -21.92 5.95
CA THR A 108 -8.21 -20.76 6.38
C THR A 108 -6.72 -21.04 6.20
N THR A 109 -6.00 -20.06 5.68
CA THR A 109 -4.58 -20.21 5.33
C THR A 109 -3.75 -19.19 6.07
N TYR A 110 -2.70 -19.63 6.77
CA TYR A 110 -1.66 -18.79 7.32
C TYR A 110 -0.31 -19.27 6.78
N ILE A 111 0.42 -18.37 6.11
CA ILE A 111 1.74 -18.66 5.54
C ILE A 111 2.70 -17.57 5.99
N GLU A 112 3.80 -17.96 6.64
CA GLU A 112 4.81 -17.03 7.17
C GLU A 112 6.22 -17.32 6.66
N LYS A 113 6.83 -16.29 6.09
CA LYS A 113 8.23 -16.23 5.70
C LYS A 113 9.05 -15.62 6.84
N THR A 114 10.09 -16.31 7.32
CA THR A 114 10.86 -15.88 8.50
C THR A 114 12.35 -15.58 8.24
N GLY A 115 12.88 -15.97 7.08
CA GLY A 115 14.32 -15.95 6.82
C GLY A 115 14.83 -14.77 6.01
N VAL A 116 16.15 -14.76 5.78
CA VAL A 116 16.91 -13.66 5.16
C VAL A 116 16.91 -13.67 3.63
N THR A 117 16.64 -14.84 3.02
CA THR A 117 16.71 -15.00 1.57
C THR A 117 15.47 -14.43 0.92
N ASN A 118 15.68 -13.71 -0.18
CA ASN A 118 14.64 -13.28 -1.09
C ASN A 118 14.12 -14.48 -1.89
N ASP A 119 12.81 -14.74 -1.83
CA ASP A 119 12.21 -15.90 -2.46
C ASP A 119 11.06 -15.48 -3.39
N ASP A 120 11.12 -15.99 -4.61
CA ASP A 120 10.12 -15.78 -5.65
C ASP A 120 9.22 -17.00 -5.77
N SER A 121 7.92 -16.79 -5.56
CA SER A 121 6.90 -17.81 -5.78
C SER A 121 6.33 -17.69 -7.19
N ASN A 122 6.30 -18.80 -7.94
CA ASN A 122 5.87 -18.77 -9.34
C ASN A 122 4.40 -18.37 -9.49
N GLY A 123 3.56 -18.71 -8.50
CA GLY A 123 2.12 -18.42 -8.47
C GLY A 123 1.26 -19.64 -8.78
N ASN A 124 0.10 -19.41 -9.42
CA ASN A 124 -0.93 -20.41 -9.71
C ASN A 124 -1.65 -20.97 -8.46
N ASN A 125 -1.56 -20.25 -7.33
CA ASN A 125 -2.22 -20.68 -6.11
C ASN A 125 -3.68 -20.22 -6.09
N VAL A 126 -4.55 -21.03 -5.51
CA VAL A 126 -5.97 -20.70 -5.31
C VAL A 126 -6.28 -20.76 -3.82
N PHE A 127 -6.61 -19.62 -3.24
CA PHE A 127 -6.99 -19.49 -1.84
C PHE A 127 -8.51 -19.31 -1.72
N ASN A 128 -9.23 -20.36 -1.35
CA ASN A 128 -10.69 -20.35 -1.25
C ASN A 128 -11.19 -19.79 0.09
N GLY A 129 -10.41 -19.93 1.16
CA GLY A 129 -10.71 -19.38 2.49
C GLY A 129 -9.98 -18.07 2.79
N PRO A 130 -10.25 -17.48 3.97
CA PRO A 130 -9.49 -16.35 4.49
C PRO A 130 -7.99 -16.69 4.55
N THR A 131 -7.15 -15.78 4.08
CA THR A 131 -5.72 -16.01 3.90
C THR A 131 -4.91 -14.93 4.59
N THR A 132 -3.90 -15.34 5.33
CA THR A 132 -2.85 -14.47 5.88
C THR A 132 -1.52 -14.83 5.25
N LEU A 133 -0.89 -13.84 4.59
CA LEU A 133 0.49 -13.93 4.16
C LEU A 133 1.32 -13.00 5.06
N ALA A 134 2.25 -13.59 5.79
CA ALA A 134 3.08 -12.90 6.76
C ALA A 134 4.56 -12.96 6.36
N ASN A 135 5.29 -11.89 6.65
CA ASN A 135 6.73 -11.83 6.55
C ASN A 135 7.31 -11.23 7.84
N SER A 136 7.99 -12.07 8.63
CA SER A 136 8.78 -11.69 9.80
C SER A 136 10.29 -11.73 9.53
N GLY A 137 10.69 -12.12 8.31
CA GLY A 137 12.08 -12.21 7.87
C GLY A 137 12.65 -10.95 7.22
N SER A 138 13.94 -11.03 6.90
CA SER A 138 14.68 -9.95 6.22
C SER A 138 14.87 -10.15 4.72
N GLY A 139 14.36 -11.25 4.16
CA GLY A 139 14.13 -11.41 2.72
C GLY A 139 12.67 -11.15 2.37
N TYR A 140 12.40 -10.67 1.16
CA TYR A 140 11.02 -10.40 0.74
C TYR A 140 10.19 -11.68 0.56
N LEU A 141 8.88 -11.55 0.73
CA LEU A 141 7.88 -12.50 0.25
C LEU A 141 7.24 -11.93 -1.02
N ARG A 142 7.49 -12.57 -2.17
CA ARG A 142 6.91 -12.16 -3.46
C ARG A 142 6.11 -13.31 -4.07
N SER A 143 4.86 -13.03 -4.43
CA SER A 143 3.95 -13.99 -5.06
C SER A 143 3.72 -13.70 -6.54
N ALA A 144 3.20 -14.71 -7.27
CA ALA A 144 2.82 -14.61 -8.67
C ALA A 144 3.88 -13.99 -9.61
N VAL A 145 5.11 -14.53 -9.64
CA VAL A 145 6.14 -14.01 -10.57
C VAL A 145 5.98 -14.51 -12.01
N SER A 146 5.24 -15.60 -12.24
CA SER A 146 5.08 -16.22 -13.57
C SER A 146 3.64 -16.58 -13.93
N THR A 147 2.81 -16.85 -12.92
CA THR A 147 1.40 -17.24 -13.05
C THR A 147 0.60 -16.59 -11.93
N LEU A 148 -0.71 -16.41 -12.16
CA LEU A 148 -1.55 -15.64 -11.25
C LEU A 148 -1.90 -16.42 -9.98
N ASP A 149 -1.89 -15.73 -8.85
CA ASP A 149 -2.55 -16.19 -7.63
C ASP A 149 -4.00 -15.68 -7.61
N THR A 150 -4.92 -16.48 -7.08
CA THR A 150 -6.34 -16.13 -6.91
C THR A 150 -6.72 -16.17 -5.43
N PHE A 151 -7.19 -15.04 -4.90
CA PHE A 151 -7.68 -14.94 -3.52
C PHE A 151 -9.21 -14.79 -3.53
N ASN A 152 -9.94 -15.87 -3.22
CA ASN A 152 -11.40 -15.88 -3.18
C ASN A 152 -11.97 -15.41 -1.84
N GLY A 153 -11.22 -15.61 -0.74
CA GLY A 153 -11.54 -15.08 0.58
C GLY A 153 -10.83 -13.75 0.88
N ASP A 154 -11.03 -13.25 2.11
CA ASP A 154 -10.30 -12.08 2.60
C ASP A 154 -8.79 -12.36 2.70
N LEU A 155 -7.98 -11.34 2.41
CA LEU A 155 -6.51 -11.40 2.44
C LEU A 155 -5.96 -10.44 3.50
N SER A 156 -5.19 -10.97 4.45
CA SER A 156 -4.39 -10.18 5.39
C SER A 156 -2.90 -10.27 5.04
N LEU A 157 -2.25 -9.12 4.91
CA LEU A 157 -0.82 -9.00 4.64
C LEU A 157 -0.14 -8.39 5.87
N ILE A 158 0.78 -9.13 6.48
CA ILE A 158 1.41 -8.74 7.74
C ILE A 158 2.93 -8.73 7.60
N ASN A 159 3.53 -7.53 7.54
CA ASN A 159 4.99 -7.37 7.50
C ASN A 159 5.52 -6.88 8.86
N THR A 160 6.19 -7.78 9.58
CA THR A 160 6.92 -7.50 10.84
C THR A 160 8.44 -7.67 10.68
N GLY A 161 8.87 -8.17 9.53
CA GLY A 161 10.27 -8.31 9.14
C GLY A 161 10.84 -7.05 8.50
N SER A 162 12.15 -7.04 8.22
CA SER A 162 12.83 -5.85 7.68
C SER A 162 12.63 -5.64 6.18
N ALA A 163 12.11 -6.65 5.46
CA ALA A 163 11.88 -6.61 4.02
C ALA A 163 10.44 -6.20 3.67
N THR A 164 9.91 -6.73 2.58
CA THR A 164 8.62 -6.35 1.98
C THR A 164 7.76 -7.58 1.68
N ILE A 165 6.45 -7.40 1.68
CA ILE A 165 5.52 -8.29 0.97
C ILE A 165 5.16 -7.66 -0.37
N ARG A 166 5.21 -8.43 -1.46
CA ARG A 166 4.96 -7.93 -2.83
C ARG A 166 3.89 -8.76 -3.54
N MET A 167 2.82 -8.11 -3.96
CA MET A 167 1.62 -8.73 -4.52
C MET A 167 1.31 -8.21 -5.92
N GLY A 168 0.93 -9.11 -6.83
CA GLY A 168 0.62 -8.76 -8.22
C GLY A 168 1.77 -8.05 -8.93
N ASP A 169 3.00 -8.46 -8.64
CA ASP A 169 4.21 -7.66 -8.90
C ASP A 169 4.82 -7.85 -10.30
N VAL A 170 4.47 -8.93 -11.01
CA VAL A 170 5.11 -9.29 -12.29
C VAL A 170 4.09 -9.59 -13.38
N VAL A 171 3.12 -10.47 -13.11
CA VAL A 171 2.08 -10.81 -14.09
C VAL A 171 0.83 -9.93 -13.94
N THR A 172 0.14 -9.69 -15.06
CA THR A 172 -1.10 -8.91 -15.11
C THR A 172 -2.30 -9.74 -14.68
N GLY A 173 -3.22 -9.12 -13.92
CA GLY A 173 -4.53 -9.72 -13.60
C GLY A 173 -4.62 -10.41 -12.25
N THR A 174 -3.76 -10.05 -11.27
CA THR A 174 -3.96 -10.55 -9.90
C THR A 174 -5.24 -9.93 -9.35
N VAL A 175 -6.15 -10.77 -8.82
CA VAL A 175 -7.45 -10.32 -8.30
C VAL A 175 -7.60 -10.73 -6.83
N PHE A 176 -8.02 -9.77 -6.01
CA PHE A 176 -8.47 -9.96 -4.64
C PHE A 176 -10.02 -9.91 -4.63
N ASN A 177 -10.66 -11.08 -4.51
CA ASN A 177 -12.12 -11.19 -4.52
C ASN A 177 -12.75 -10.95 -3.13
N GLY A 178 -11.97 -11.02 -2.05
CA GLY A 178 -12.33 -10.59 -0.70
C GLY A 178 -11.80 -9.21 -0.34
N ASN A 179 -11.99 -8.79 0.91
CA ASN A 179 -11.37 -7.59 1.45
C ASN A 179 -9.86 -7.81 1.64
N VAL A 180 -9.10 -6.72 1.59
CA VAL A 180 -7.65 -6.72 1.85
C VAL A 180 -7.36 -5.95 3.12
N GLN A 181 -6.56 -6.53 4.00
CA GLN A 181 -6.04 -5.88 5.20
C GLN A 181 -4.51 -5.81 5.12
N VAL A 182 -3.94 -4.64 5.42
CA VAL A 182 -2.49 -4.42 5.41
C VAL A 182 -2.00 -3.99 6.79
N THR A 183 -0.96 -4.65 7.29
CA THR A 183 -0.30 -4.33 8.57
C THR A 183 1.21 -4.30 8.34
N CYS A 184 1.87 -3.23 8.76
CA CYS A 184 3.32 -3.09 8.68
C CYS A 184 3.86 -2.37 9.90
N THR A 185 4.62 -3.11 10.72
CA THR A 185 5.21 -2.58 11.96
C THR A 185 6.73 -2.53 11.92
N ASN A 186 7.34 -3.00 10.83
CA ASN A 186 8.78 -2.98 10.60
C ASN A 186 9.10 -3.08 9.09
N GLY A 187 10.29 -2.66 8.69
CA GLY A 187 10.85 -2.95 7.37
C GLY A 187 10.31 -2.09 6.22
N GLY A 188 10.35 -2.67 5.02
CA GLY A 188 10.13 -1.98 3.74
C GLY A 188 8.66 -1.79 3.33
N GLY A 189 7.72 -2.51 3.95
CA GLY A 189 6.28 -2.32 3.71
C GLY A 189 5.62 -3.38 2.83
N ILE A 190 4.54 -2.98 2.17
CA ILE A 190 3.65 -3.85 1.39
C ILE A 190 3.41 -3.18 0.03
N TRP A 191 3.81 -3.86 -1.04
CA TRP A 191 3.79 -3.30 -2.39
C TRP A 191 2.83 -4.07 -3.28
N PHE A 192 2.02 -3.32 -4.03
CA PHE A 192 1.14 -3.83 -5.06
C PHE A 192 1.64 -3.35 -6.42
N GLY A 193 1.69 -4.28 -7.38
CA GLY A 193 1.99 -4.00 -8.78
C GLY A 193 3.22 -3.13 -8.95
N ASP A 194 4.41 -3.51 -8.49
CA ASP A 194 5.58 -2.64 -8.60
C ASP A 194 6.15 -2.65 -10.02
N ASN A 195 6.23 -3.81 -10.69
CA ASN A 195 6.81 -3.90 -12.04
C ASN A 195 5.75 -3.79 -13.15
N PRO A 196 5.86 -2.88 -14.12
CA PRO A 196 4.97 -2.87 -15.28
C PRO A 196 5.27 -4.09 -16.17
N PRO A 197 4.26 -4.67 -16.85
CA PRO A 197 2.87 -4.20 -16.95
C PRO A 197 1.94 -4.69 -15.82
N ALA A 198 2.46 -5.35 -14.77
CA ALA A 198 1.67 -6.00 -13.72
C ALA A 198 0.64 -5.06 -13.05
N ASN A 199 -0.45 -5.63 -12.55
CA ASN A 199 -1.48 -4.90 -11.82
C ASN A 199 -2.06 -5.77 -10.70
N ALA A 200 -2.64 -5.09 -9.70
CA ALA A 200 -3.35 -5.72 -8.60
C ALA A 200 -4.77 -5.15 -8.54
N THR A 201 -5.77 -6.02 -8.68
CA THR A 201 -7.17 -5.63 -8.81
C THR A 201 -7.96 -5.99 -7.55
N LEU A 202 -8.59 -5.00 -6.93
CA LEU A 202 -9.56 -5.21 -5.86
C LEU A 202 -10.96 -5.31 -6.47
N ALA A 203 -11.66 -6.42 -6.20
CA ALA A 203 -12.99 -6.67 -6.76
C ALA A 203 -14.03 -5.64 -6.29
N ALA A 204 -15.12 -5.53 -7.06
CA ALA A 204 -16.21 -4.60 -6.74
C ALA A 204 -16.88 -4.94 -5.39
N GLY A 205 -17.21 -3.90 -4.63
CA GLY A 205 -17.81 -4.08 -3.30
C GLY A 205 -16.80 -4.34 -2.17
N ARG A 206 -15.50 -4.40 -2.47
CA ARG A 206 -14.46 -4.74 -1.49
C ARG A 206 -13.68 -3.52 -0.99
N THR A 207 -13.05 -3.70 0.16
CA THR A 207 -12.24 -2.67 0.82
C THR A 207 -10.79 -3.09 0.96
N ILE A 208 -9.89 -2.12 0.95
CA ILE A 208 -8.54 -2.22 1.50
C ILE A 208 -8.45 -1.39 2.78
N THR A 209 -7.98 -1.98 3.87
CA THR A 209 -7.94 -1.34 5.20
C THR A 209 -6.61 -1.57 5.91
N VAL A 210 -6.26 -0.68 6.82
CA VAL A 210 -5.14 -0.91 7.75
C VAL A 210 -5.60 -1.85 8.86
N GLY A 211 -4.82 -2.89 9.14
CA GLY A 211 -5.14 -3.86 10.18
C GLY A 211 -4.94 -3.35 11.60
N ALA A 212 -5.41 -4.11 12.59
CA ALA A 212 -5.36 -3.71 14.00
C ALA A 212 -3.93 -3.47 14.53
N GLY A 213 -2.91 -4.10 13.92
CA GLY A 213 -1.51 -3.85 14.25
C GLY A 213 -0.96 -2.52 13.72
N GLY A 214 -1.72 -1.82 12.87
CA GLY A 214 -1.34 -0.56 12.26
C GLY A 214 -0.41 -0.69 11.06
N PHE A 215 -0.16 0.44 10.42
CA PHE A 215 0.86 0.61 9.40
C PHE A 215 1.71 1.81 9.80
N THR A 216 2.77 1.54 10.55
CA THR A 216 3.55 2.54 11.31
C THR A 216 4.90 2.88 10.67
N THR A 217 5.36 2.07 9.72
CA THR A 217 6.62 2.25 9.01
C THR A 217 6.59 1.56 7.64
N GLY A 218 7.63 1.74 6.84
CA GLY A 218 7.72 1.20 5.48
C GLY A 218 6.80 1.92 4.50
N GLU A 219 6.67 1.36 3.29
CA GLU A 219 5.85 1.93 2.23
C GLU A 219 4.64 1.04 1.92
N LEU A 220 3.42 1.61 1.99
CA LEU A 220 2.26 1.05 1.30
C LEU A 220 2.26 1.60 -0.12
N ARG A 221 2.75 0.78 -1.05
CA ARG A 221 2.92 1.16 -2.45
C ARG A 221 1.75 0.62 -3.26
N MET A 222 0.97 1.51 -3.87
CA MET A 222 -0.23 1.19 -4.64
C MET A 222 -0.01 1.49 -6.12
N ASN A 223 0.96 0.82 -6.74
CA ASN A 223 1.29 1.01 -8.15
C ASN A 223 0.36 0.13 -9.00
N ARG A 224 -0.34 0.69 -10.00
CA ARG A 224 -1.36 -0.01 -10.80
C ARG A 224 -2.33 -0.83 -9.95
N PHE A 225 -2.68 -0.30 -8.77
CA PHE A 225 -3.74 -0.85 -7.95
C PHE A 225 -5.08 -0.38 -8.52
N ILE A 226 -5.91 -1.31 -8.96
CA ILE A 226 -7.18 -1.03 -9.63
C ILE A 226 -8.32 -1.48 -8.74
N GLN A 227 -9.11 -0.53 -8.27
CA GLN A 227 -10.37 -0.83 -7.62
C GLN A 227 -11.49 -0.91 -8.66
N LEU A 228 -12.21 -2.02 -8.68
CA LEU A 228 -13.47 -2.12 -9.43
C LEU A 228 -14.64 -1.55 -8.61
N GLY A 229 -15.57 -0.88 -9.28
CA GLY A 229 -16.76 -0.30 -8.64
C GLY A 229 -16.46 0.90 -7.73
N GLY A 230 -17.50 1.37 -7.02
CA GLY A 230 -17.52 2.66 -6.31
C GLY A 230 -17.37 2.60 -4.79
N THR A 231 -16.92 1.48 -4.22
CA THR A 231 -16.79 1.33 -2.75
C THR A 231 -15.81 2.35 -2.18
N ALA A 232 -16.18 3.07 -1.12
CA ALA A 232 -15.28 4.02 -0.51
C ALA A 232 -14.06 3.32 0.11
N GLN A 233 -12.86 3.91 -0.04
CA GLN A 233 -11.62 3.41 0.53
C GLN A 233 -11.08 4.41 1.55
N ALA A 234 -10.68 3.89 2.72
CA ALA A 234 -10.09 4.71 3.79
C ALA A 234 -8.81 4.04 4.29
N LEU A 235 -7.69 4.76 4.19
CA LEU A 235 -6.38 4.34 4.67
C LEU A 235 -5.83 5.41 5.61
N THR A 236 -5.51 5.00 6.83
CA THR A 236 -4.87 5.86 7.83
C THR A 236 -3.60 5.17 8.31
N LEU A 237 -2.47 5.67 7.83
CA LEU A 237 -1.13 5.24 8.23
C LEU A 237 -0.64 6.15 9.36
N THR A 238 0.33 5.68 10.13
CA THR A 238 0.88 6.41 11.29
C THR A 238 2.40 6.22 11.36
N GLY A 239 3.05 6.81 12.38
CA GLY A 239 4.50 6.72 12.55
C GLY A 239 5.27 7.41 11.43
N ASP A 240 6.16 6.68 10.75
CA ASP A 240 7.00 7.18 9.65
C ASP A 240 6.60 6.58 8.29
N ALA A 241 5.45 5.92 8.23
CA ALA A 241 5.00 5.21 7.04
C ALA A 241 4.73 6.13 5.84
N LEU A 242 5.02 5.61 4.66
CA LEU A 242 4.76 6.23 3.37
C LEU A 242 3.57 5.56 2.65
N LEU A 243 2.61 6.37 2.24
CA LEU A 243 1.57 5.98 1.27
C LEU A 243 1.93 6.54 -0.12
N THR A 244 2.16 5.65 -1.08
CA THR A 244 2.41 5.99 -2.48
C THR A 244 1.22 5.57 -3.33
N LEU A 245 0.57 6.53 -3.99
CA LEU A 245 -0.64 6.32 -4.79
C LEU A 245 -0.32 6.49 -6.28
N GLY A 246 -0.13 5.38 -6.98
CA GLY A 246 0.28 5.36 -8.39
C GLY A 246 1.77 5.04 -8.58
N PRO A 247 2.20 4.80 -9.83
CA PRO A 247 1.52 5.21 -11.06
C PRO A 247 0.37 4.31 -11.49
N ALA A 248 -0.54 4.90 -12.27
CA ALA A 248 -1.70 4.27 -12.90
C ALA A 248 -2.60 3.49 -11.93
N ALA A 249 -2.70 3.95 -10.68
CA ALA A 249 -3.71 3.45 -9.76
C ALA A 249 -5.09 4.03 -10.11
N SER A 250 -6.16 3.32 -9.77
CA SER A 250 -7.52 3.76 -10.02
C SER A 250 -8.43 3.40 -8.85
N PHE A 251 -9.15 4.40 -8.36
CA PHE A 251 -10.15 4.27 -7.29
C PHE A 251 -11.50 4.74 -7.83
N GLY A 252 -12.44 3.81 -7.98
CA GLY A 252 -13.77 4.13 -8.48
C GLY A 252 -14.68 4.79 -7.44
N GLY A 253 -14.37 4.65 -6.14
CA GLY A 253 -15.12 5.24 -5.03
C GLY A 253 -14.52 6.52 -4.47
N ASN A 254 -15.15 7.03 -3.41
CA ASN A 254 -14.57 8.10 -2.60
C ASN A 254 -13.32 7.58 -1.87
N VAL A 255 -12.34 8.45 -1.65
CA VAL A 255 -11.10 8.09 -0.94
C VAL A 255 -10.83 9.01 0.24
N THR A 256 -10.32 8.44 1.33
CA THR A 256 -9.75 9.14 2.48
C THR A 256 -8.38 8.56 2.78
N MET A 257 -7.32 9.32 2.48
CA MET A 257 -5.93 8.87 2.51
C MET A 257 -5.14 9.76 3.45
N VAL A 258 -4.79 9.24 4.63
CA VAL A 258 -4.06 9.96 5.67
C VAL A 258 -2.76 9.22 5.94
N ALA A 259 -1.63 9.91 5.84
CA ALA A 259 -0.32 9.30 6.11
C ALA A 259 0.73 10.32 6.59
N PRO A 260 1.69 9.89 7.43
CA PRO A 260 2.83 10.71 7.80
C PRO A 260 3.65 11.13 6.59
N ARG A 261 3.75 10.25 5.59
CA ARG A 261 4.37 10.53 4.30
C ARG A 261 3.39 10.15 3.20
N LEU A 262 3.17 11.04 2.24
CA LEU A 262 2.15 10.89 1.21
C LEU A 262 2.71 11.31 -0.15
N ARG A 263 2.57 10.45 -1.15
CA ARG A 263 2.92 10.74 -2.54
C ARG A 263 1.74 10.50 -3.47
N LEU A 264 1.39 11.53 -4.23
CA LEU A 264 0.37 11.51 -5.27
C LEU A 264 1.07 11.32 -6.62
N ASP A 265 1.21 10.06 -7.04
CA ASP A 265 2.13 9.63 -8.09
C ASP A 265 1.41 9.04 -9.33
N GLY A 266 0.25 9.61 -9.68
CA GLY A 266 -0.38 9.35 -10.97
C GLY A 266 -1.56 8.40 -10.87
N ALA A 267 -2.52 8.72 -10.01
CA ALA A 267 -3.74 7.95 -9.81
C ALA A 267 -4.99 8.66 -10.36
N THR A 268 -6.01 7.86 -10.71
CA THR A 268 -7.35 8.36 -11.04
C THR A 268 -8.29 8.10 -9.87
N TYR A 269 -9.01 9.13 -9.45
CA TYR A 269 -10.01 9.05 -8.38
C TYR A 269 -11.36 9.47 -8.95
N ALA A 270 -12.29 8.53 -9.14
CA ALA A 270 -13.59 8.86 -9.75
C ALA A 270 -14.51 9.62 -8.79
N GLY A 271 -14.49 9.26 -7.50
CA GLY A 271 -15.27 9.91 -6.43
C GLY A 271 -14.60 11.15 -5.85
N THR A 272 -15.07 11.57 -4.67
CA THR A 272 -14.44 12.64 -3.88
C THR A 272 -13.17 12.15 -3.21
N GLY A 273 -12.18 13.03 -3.04
CA GLY A 273 -10.92 12.69 -2.37
C GLY A 273 -10.61 13.57 -1.16
N TYR A 274 -10.16 12.94 -0.08
CA TYR A 274 -9.51 13.60 1.05
C TYR A 274 -8.10 13.03 1.20
N PHE A 275 -7.08 13.89 1.17
CA PHE A 275 -5.69 13.52 1.25
C PHE A 275 -4.98 14.36 2.30
N GLU A 276 -4.38 13.72 3.30
CA GLU A 276 -3.72 14.40 4.40
C GLU A 276 -2.31 13.88 4.66
N LYS A 277 -1.36 14.82 4.65
CA LYS A 277 0.04 14.62 5.06
C LYS A 277 0.21 15.06 6.52
N THR A 278 0.71 14.17 7.38
CA THR A 278 0.79 14.44 8.83
C THR A 278 2.22 14.49 9.40
N GLY A 279 3.24 14.08 8.64
CA GLY A 279 4.61 13.90 9.15
C GLY A 279 5.63 14.96 8.71
N ALA A 280 6.87 14.79 9.18
CA ALA A 280 7.96 15.75 9.05
C ALA A 280 8.77 15.67 7.75
N VAL A 281 8.75 14.52 7.07
CA VAL A 281 9.54 14.30 5.86
C VAL A 281 8.91 15.05 4.68
N ASN A 282 9.78 15.61 3.85
CA ASN A 282 9.45 16.25 2.58
C ASN A 282 9.23 15.18 1.50
N ASP A 283 8.01 15.06 1.00
CA ASP A 283 7.66 14.06 -0.01
C ASP A 283 7.14 14.75 -1.28
N ALA A 284 7.90 14.60 -2.38
CA ALA A 284 7.54 15.16 -3.68
C ALA A 284 6.68 14.18 -4.48
N GLY A 285 5.38 14.47 -4.57
CA GLY A 285 4.48 13.80 -5.51
C GLY A 285 4.80 14.18 -6.95
N THR A 286 4.95 13.18 -7.80
CA THR A 286 5.22 13.32 -9.24
C THR A 286 4.04 13.93 -9.99
N GLY A 287 2.82 13.86 -9.46
CA GLY A 287 1.62 14.36 -10.12
C GLY A 287 1.04 13.35 -11.09
N ASN A 288 0.55 13.78 -12.25
CA ASN A 288 -0.24 12.97 -13.20
C ASN A 288 -1.55 12.43 -12.62
N ASN A 289 -2.08 13.06 -11.57
CA ASN A 289 -3.31 12.60 -10.94
C ASN A 289 -4.53 13.18 -11.68
N THR A 290 -5.60 12.39 -11.76
CA THR A 290 -6.91 12.85 -12.22
C THR A 290 -7.92 12.70 -11.10
N PHE A 291 -8.39 13.82 -10.57
CA PHE A 291 -9.42 13.87 -9.54
C PHE A 291 -10.77 14.17 -10.19
N GLY A 292 -11.64 13.17 -10.25
CA GLY A 292 -12.99 13.25 -10.84
C GLY A 292 -13.96 14.07 -9.99
N GLY A 293 -13.95 13.86 -8.68
CA GLY A 293 -14.81 14.58 -7.73
C GLY A 293 -14.12 15.72 -6.99
N ALA A 294 -14.86 16.32 -6.05
CA ALA A 294 -14.32 17.32 -5.15
C ALA A 294 -13.15 16.75 -4.33
N THR A 295 -12.08 17.54 -4.19
CA THR A 295 -10.82 17.10 -3.60
C THR A 295 -10.38 18.02 -2.48
N GLN A 296 -9.93 17.44 -1.37
CA GLN A 296 -9.31 18.14 -0.25
C GLN A 296 -7.85 17.69 -0.12
N LEU A 297 -6.94 18.66 -0.19
CA LEU A 297 -5.52 18.46 0.07
C LEU A 297 -5.15 19.16 1.38
N VAL A 298 -4.71 18.39 2.35
CA VAL A 298 -4.42 18.85 3.71
C VAL A 298 -2.98 18.52 4.08
N ASN A 299 -2.30 19.46 4.73
CA ASN A 299 -1.03 19.20 5.37
C ASN A 299 -1.10 19.66 6.83
N THR A 300 -0.98 18.74 7.78
CA THR A 300 -0.93 18.98 9.23
C THR A 300 0.44 18.66 9.82
N GLY A 301 1.38 18.20 8.99
CA GLY A 301 2.72 17.80 9.43
C GLY A 301 3.73 18.95 9.52
N SER A 302 4.99 18.63 9.31
CA SER A 302 6.09 19.62 9.28
C SER A 302 6.96 19.53 8.04
N GLY A 303 6.79 18.50 7.20
CA GLY A 303 7.32 18.45 5.84
C GLY A 303 6.34 19.06 4.84
N TYR A 304 6.81 19.42 3.64
CA TYR A 304 5.91 19.92 2.60
C TYR A 304 5.03 18.80 2.03
N LEU A 305 3.88 19.19 1.49
CA LEU A 305 3.11 18.38 0.54
C LEU A 305 3.29 19.00 -0.85
N MET A 306 3.69 18.19 -1.83
CA MET A 306 3.92 18.66 -3.21
C MET A 306 3.27 17.72 -4.21
N SER A 307 2.66 18.29 -5.24
CA SER A 307 2.19 17.56 -6.42
C SER A 307 2.61 18.25 -7.73
N ALA A 308 2.48 17.51 -8.83
CA ALA A 308 2.89 17.93 -10.18
C ALA A 308 4.38 18.32 -10.27
N SER A 309 5.24 17.47 -9.73
CA SER A 309 6.70 17.64 -9.90
C SER A 309 7.24 17.00 -11.19
N GLY A 310 6.56 15.98 -11.73
CA GLY A 310 6.94 15.23 -12.94
C GLY A 310 5.86 15.16 -14.03
N GLY A 311 4.59 15.43 -13.72
CA GLY A 311 3.54 15.61 -14.72
C GLY A 311 2.27 16.26 -14.15
N PRO A 312 1.43 16.89 -14.98
CA PRO A 312 0.37 17.78 -14.52
C PRO A 312 -0.78 17.03 -13.85
N ASP A 313 -1.39 17.65 -12.84
CA ASP A 313 -2.62 17.15 -12.23
C ASP A 313 -3.86 17.75 -12.92
N VAL A 314 -4.98 17.01 -12.86
CA VAL A 314 -6.29 17.47 -13.35
C VAL A 314 -7.31 17.35 -12.23
N PHE A 315 -7.86 18.48 -11.79
CA PHE A 315 -8.93 18.56 -10.81
C PHE A 315 -10.26 18.87 -11.52
N ASN A 316 -11.12 17.86 -11.70
CA ASN A 316 -12.42 18.01 -12.37
C ASN A 316 -13.51 18.57 -11.46
N GLY A 317 -13.44 18.29 -10.15
CA GLY A 317 -14.29 18.89 -9.13
C GLY A 317 -13.64 20.09 -8.42
N ASP A 318 -14.34 20.62 -7.42
CA ASP A 318 -13.81 21.69 -6.56
C ASP A 318 -12.59 21.20 -5.78
N LEU A 319 -11.58 22.07 -5.64
CA LEU A 319 -10.37 21.82 -4.87
C LEU A 319 -10.36 22.69 -3.61
N THR A 320 -10.26 22.06 -2.45
CA THR A 320 -9.93 22.74 -1.20
C THR A 320 -8.53 22.37 -0.76
N VAL A 321 -7.73 23.38 -0.42
CA VAL A 321 -6.35 23.23 0.05
C VAL A 321 -6.24 23.85 1.42
N THR A 322 -5.80 23.07 2.41
CA THR A 322 -5.66 23.55 3.79
C THR A 322 -4.26 23.24 4.30
N ASN A 323 -3.46 24.30 4.48
CA ASN A 323 -2.16 24.18 5.13
C ASN A 323 -2.28 24.50 6.63
N SER A 324 -2.11 23.50 7.46
CA SER A 324 -1.98 23.58 8.92
C SER A 324 -0.62 23.03 9.39
N SER A 325 0.34 22.90 8.47
CA SER A 325 1.68 22.38 8.73
C SER A 325 2.64 23.49 9.14
N SER A 326 3.88 23.16 9.51
CA SER A 326 4.95 24.17 9.63
C SER A 326 5.67 24.47 8.30
N SER A 327 5.26 23.85 7.19
CA SER A 327 5.92 23.94 5.89
C SER A 327 4.95 24.47 4.82
N LEU A 328 5.23 24.18 3.56
CA LEU A 328 4.47 24.63 2.39
C LEU A 328 3.58 23.52 1.83
N ILE A 329 2.52 23.93 1.13
CA ILE A 329 1.88 23.08 0.11
C ILE A 329 2.25 23.64 -1.26
N TYR A 330 2.81 22.79 -2.13
CA TYR A 330 3.14 23.12 -3.51
C TYR A 330 2.19 22.42 -4.47
N LEU A 331 1.54 23.19 -5.33
CA LEU A 331 0.67 22.71 -6.41
C LEU A 331 1.21 23.14 -7.76
N ALA A 332 0.94 22.34 -8.80
CA ALA A 332 1.37 22.62 -10.16
C ALA A 332 2.88 22.96 -10.23
N HIS A 333 3.71 22.26 -9.43
CA HIS A 333 4.99 22.78 -8.97
C HIS A 333 5.98 23.06 -10.10
N SER A 334 6.35 22.04 -10.89
CA SER A 334 7.47 22.12 -11.85
C SER A 334 7.14 21.68 -13.27
N VAL A 335 5.87 21.41 -13.58
CA VAL A 335 5.43 21.02 -14.93
C VAL A 335 4.24 21.85 -15.40
N ALA A 336 4.18 22.10 -16.70
CA ALA A 336 3.10 22.84 -17.32
C ALA A 336 1.84 21.97 -17.46
N GLY A 337 0.68 22.63 -17.41
CA GLY A 337 -0.59 22.02 -17.83
C GLY A 337 -1.45 21.45 -16.70
N THR A 338 -1.20 21.82 -15.44
CA THR A 338 -2.15 21.49 -14.36
C THR A 338 -3.49 22.20 -14.61
N GLN A 339 -4.61 21.51 -14.41
CA GLN A 339 -5.95 22.02 -14.71
C GLN A 339 -6.82 22.04 -13.45
N PHE A 340 -7.46 23.18 -13.20
CA PHE A 340 -8.48 23.36 -12.19
C PHE A 340 -9.83 23.64 -12.87
N ASN A 341 -10.67 22.62 -12.98
CA ASN A 341 -11.96 22.69 -13.67
C ASN A 341 -13.15 22.97 -12.72
N GLY A 342 -12.93 22.86 -11.41
CA GLY A 342 -13.80 23.36 -10.35
C GLY A 342 -13.29 24.65 -9.69
N ASN A 343 -13.99 25.11 -8.64
CA ASN A 343 -13.55 26.22 -7.81
C ASN A 343 -12.37 25.81 -6.92
N ILE A 344 -11.55 26.79 -6.53
CA ILE A 344 -10.42 26.61 -5.63
C ILE A 344 -10.67 27.39 -4.34
N ALA A 345 -10.64 26.69 -3.20
CA ALA A 345 -10.65 27.28 -1.87
C ALA A 345 -9.28 27.05 -1.19
N LEU A 346 -8.61 28.13 -0.80
CA LEU A 346 -7.30 28.09 -0.14
C LEU A 346 -7.41 28.50 1.33
N ASN A 347 -6.75 27.76 2.22
CA ASN A 347 -6.76 28.03 3.64
C ASN A 347 -5.37 27.85 4.25
N THR A 348 -5.04 28.71 5.22
CA THR A 348 -3.87 28.52 6.09
C THR A 348 -4.26 28.76 7.54
N THR A 349 -3.93 27.81 8.42
CA THR A 349 -4.07 27.99 9.88
C THR A 349 -2.72 28.18 10.56
N SER A 350 -1.66 27.62 9.98
CA SER A 350 -0.27 27.74 10.39
C SER A 350 0.66 27.53 9.18
N GLY A 351 1.97 27.69 9.39
CA GLY A 351 2.99 27.37 8.38
C GLY A 351 3.34 28.48 7.40
N ASN A 352 4.09 28.07 6.38
CA ASN A 352 4.75 28.96 5.44
C ASN A 352 3.86 29.37 4.25
N GLY A 353 2.72 28.72 4.04
CA GLY A 353 1.72 29.11 3.04
C GLY A 353 1.46 28.09 1.93
N ILE A 354 0.90 28.56 0.81
CA ILE A 354 0.48 27.71 -0.32
C ILE A 354 1.02 28.33 -1.61
N TYR A 355 1.78 27.55 -2.37
CA TYR A 355 2.44 27.99 -3.59
C TYR A 355 1.91 27.23 -4.81
N ILE A 356 1.46 27.95 -5.83
CA ILE A 356 0.96 27.43 -7.10
C ILE A 356 1.93 27.84 -8.20
N SER A 357 2.51 26.84 -8.88
CA SER A 357 3.41 27.02 -10.03
C SER A 357 4.67 27.84 -9.70
N ASP A 358 5.29 27.56 -8.55
CA ASP A 358 6.40 28.35 -8.02
C ASP A 358 7.76 28.10 -8.72
N ASN A 359 7.94 26.97 -9.41
CA ASN A 359 9.18 26.63 -10.12
C ASN A 359 9.06 26.88 -11.63
N ALA A 360 10.11 27.40 -12.29
CA ALA A 360 10.16 28.00 -13.64
C ALA A 360 9.51 27.25 -14.82
N ALA A 361 9.14 25.97 -14.69
CA ALA A 361 8.38 25.21 -15.69
C ALA A 361 6.90 24.93 -15.31
N GLY A 362 6.51 25.15 -14.04
CA GLY A 362 5.14 24.96 -13.54
C GLY A 362 4.11 25.94 -14.14
N SER A 363 2.98 25.46 -14.63
CA SER A 363 1.86 26.34 -15.01
C SER A 363 0.53 25.69 -14.74
N ALA A 364 -0.50 26.51 -14.50
CA ALA A 364 -1.84 26.03 -14.26
C ALA A 364 -2.91 26.89 -14.95
N THR A 365 -4.04 26.25 -15.26
CA THR A 365 -5.20 26.89 -15.86
C THR A 365 -6.43 26.71 -14.98
N LEU A 366 -7.13 27.81 -14.70
CA LEU A 366 -8.46 27.83 -14.10
C LEU A 366 -9.51 27.93 -15.21
N ALA A 367 -10.47 27.01 -15.21
CA ALA A 367 -11.53 26.95 -16.21
C ALA A 367 -12.47 28.17 -16.15
N ALA A 368 -13.15 28.44 -17.27
CA ALA A 368 -14.12 29.52 -17.36
C ALA A 368 -15.29 29.34 -16.39
N GLY A 369 -15.72 30.44 -15.75
CA GLY A 369 -16.80 30.39 -14.77
C GLY A 369 -16.36 29.99 -13.37
N ARG A 370 -15.07 29.70 -13.12
CA ARG A 370 -14.56 29.22 -11.83
C ARG A 370 -13.86 30.32 -11.04
N THR A 371 -13.79 30.10 -9.73
CA THR A 371 -13.21 31.04 -8.78
C THR A 371 -12.02 30.45 -8.03
N ILE A 372 -11.10 31.32 -7.62
CA ILE A 372 -10.09 31.09 -6.60
C ILE A 372 -10.34 32.07 -5.45
N ALA A 373 -10.50 31.54 -4.24
CA ALA A 373 -10.84 32.33 -3.07
C ALA A 373 -10.17 31.78 -1.80
N ILE A 374 -10.13 32.60 -0.76
CA ILE A 374 -9.85 32.10 0.58
C ILE A 374 -11.08 31.33 1.07
N GLY A 375 -10.86 30.10 1.52
CA GLY A 375 -11.94 29.23 2.00
C GLY A 375 -12.46 29.61 3.37
N GLY A 376 -13.46 28.86 3.86
CA GLY A 376 -14.12 29.12 5.13
C GLY A 376 -13.23 28.98 6.38
N VAL A 377 -12.06 28.36 6.28
CA VAL A 377 -11.11 28.23 7.39
C VAL A 377 -10.23 29.50 7.54
N GLY A 378 -10.10 30.29 6.46
CA GLY A 378 -9.38 31.55 6.45
C GLY A 378 -7.88 31.44 6.13
N TRP A 379 -7.20 32.59 6.18
CA TRP A 379 -5.76 32.71 5.92
C TRP A 379 -5.08 33.41 7.10
N ASN A 380 -4.46 32.62 7.98
CA ASN A 380 -3.92 33.08 9.25
C ASN A 380 -2.38 33.21 9.27
N SER A 381 -1.68 32.59 8.30
CA SER A 381 -0.22 32.65 8.22
C SER A 381 0.31 32.33 6.82
N GLY A 382 1.61 32.52 6.61
CA GLY A 382 2.30 32.14 5.38
C GLY A 382 2.06 33.09 4.21
N ASP A 383 2.71 32.77 3.08
CA ASP A 383 2.61 33.50 1.82
C ASP A 383 1.76 32.72 0.78
N LEU A 384 1.01 33.45 -0.03
CA LEU A 384 0.32 32.91 -1.19
C LEU A 384 1.15 33.26 -2.43
N HIS A 385 1.72 32.26 -3.08
CA HIS A 385 2.37 32.44 -4.38
C HIS A 385 1.47 31.86 -5.47
N ILE A 386 1.15 32.68 -6.47
CA ILE A 386 0.46 32.25 -7.68
C ILE A 386 1.27 32.81 -8.85
N ARG A 387 1.92 31.92 -9.61
CA ARG A 387 2.74 32.29 -10.76
C ARG A 387 2.25 31.54 -12.00
N ARG A 388 2.34 32.13 -13.19
CA ARG A 388 1.98 31.48 -14.47
C ARG A 388 0.65 30.73 -14.41
N PHE A 389 -0.34 31.43 -13.84
CA PHE A 389 -1.69 30.95 -13.63
C PHE A 389 -2.62 31.64 -14.62
N THR A 390 -3.22 30.88 -15.52
CA THR A 390 -4.11 31.38 -16.56
C THR A 390 -5.55 31.18 -16.14
N GLN A 391 -6.30 32.26 -15.94
CA GLN A 391 -7.75 32.18 -15.89
C GLN A 391 -8.31 32.21 -17.30
N THR A 392 -9.20 31.28 -17.61
CA THR A 392 -10.01 31.33 -18.84
C THR A 392 -11.31 32.09 -18.57
N GLY A 393 -11.73 32.98 -19.46
CA GLY A 393 -12.96 33.76 -19.30
C GLY A 393 -12.86 34.90 -18.27
N GLY A 394 -13.97 35.62 -18.07
CA GLY A 394 -14.01 36.90 -17.35
C GLY A 394 -14.54 36.87 -15.91
N THR A 395 -14.64 35.70 -15.27
CA THR A 395 -15.15 35.60 -13.89
C THR A 395 -14.28 36.41 -12.93
N PRO A 396 -14.84 37.36 -12.16
CA PRO A 396 -14.06 38.12 -11.19
C PRO A 396 -13.47 37.21 -10.09
N GLN A 397 -12.23 37.47 -9.70
CA GLN A 397 -11.55 36.76 -8.61
C GLN A 397 -11.43 37.67 -7.39
N THR A 398 -11.79 37.15 -6.23
CA THR A 398 -11.69 37.88 -4.95
C THR A 398 -10.82 37.08 -3.99
N VAL A 399 -9.55 37.48 -3.86
CA VAL A 399 -8.60 36.89 -2.93
C VAL A 399 -8.21 37.96 -1.90
N ILE A 400 -8.81 37.90 -0.71
CA ILE A 400 -8.56 38.85 0.37
C ILE A 400 -7.72 38.15 1.44
N ILE A 401 -6.44 38.51 1.52
CA ILE A 401 -5.53 38.01 2.56
C ILE A 401 -5.47 39.07 3.68
N PRO A 402 -5.80 38.72 4.93
CA PRO A 402 -5.67 39.64 6.05
C PRO A 402 -4.22 40.14 6.18
N PRO A 403 -3.99 41.43 6.53
CA PRO A 403 -2.65 41.94 6.73
C PRO A 403 -1.94 41.17 7.84
N ARG A 404 -0.65 40.84 7.63
CA ARG A 404 0.21 40.29 8.68
C ARG A 404 0.17 41.23 9.88
N ARG A 405 -0.23 40.74 11.06
CA ARG A 405 -0.07 41.49 12.31
C ARG A 405 1.43 41.72 12.55
N ARG A 406 2.00 42.79 11.98
CA ARG A 406 3.24 43.36 12.49
C ARG A 406 2.93 43.77 13.93
N HIS A 407 3.73 43.27 14.87
CA HIS A 407 3.66 43.58 16.29
C HIS A 407 3.16 45.01 16.51
N GLN A 408 1.94 45.11 17.01
CA GLN A 408 1.38 46.35 17.53
C GLN A 408 2.23 46.65 18.78
N PHE A 409 3.27 47.46 18.64
CA PHE A 409 3.96 48.05 19.77
C PHE A 409 2.94 48.92 20.51
N SER A 410 2.33 48.36 21.54
CA SER A 410 1.66 49.13 22.58
C SER A 410 2.75 49.75 23.44
N LEU A 411 3.14 50.99 23.15
CA LEU A 411 3.79 51.83 24.16
C LEU A 411 2.71 52.25 25.15
N SER A 412 2.60 51.49 26.23
CA SER A 412 2.02 52.00 27.47
C SER A 412 3.17 52.59 28.29
N ASP A 413 3.27 53.92 28.30
CA ASP A 413 4.09 54.68 29.26
C ASP A 413 3.68 54.34 30.72
N PRO A 414 4.58 54.55 31.70
CA PRO A 414 4.44 55.79 32.47
C PRO A 414 5.76 56.50 32.83
N VAL A 415 5.74 57.82 32.65
CA VAL A 415 6.19 58.89 33.56
C VAL A 415 7.57 58.77 34.23
N GLN A 416 8.44 59.77 34.01
CA GLN A 416 9.08 60.53 35.09
C GLN A 416 9.35 61.98 34.69
N ARG A 417 8.67 62.90 35.39
CA ARG A 417 9.09 64.29 35.59
C ARG A 417 10.36 64.29 36.44
N SER A 418 11.34 65.10 36.06
CA SER A 418 12.43 65.55 36.93
C SER A 418 12.53 67.06 36.83
N MET A 419 12.20 67.75 37.92
CA MET A 419 12.60 69.14 38.18
C MET A 419 14.03 69.15 38.76
N GLY A 420 14.78 70.20 38.46
CA GLY A 420 16.09 70.55 39.04
C GLY A 420 17.04 70.96 37.92
N THR A 421 17.57 72.17 37.83
CA THR A 421 17.78 73.25 38.81
C THR A 421 17.18 74.58 38.39
#